data_AF-A0AAD5Y4K2-F1
#
_entry.id   AF-A0AAD5Y4K2-F1
#
_cell.length_a   1.000
_cell.length_b   1.000
_cell.length_c   1.000
_cell.angle_alpha   90.00
_cell.angle_beta   90.00
_cell.angle_gamma   90.00
#
_symmetry.space_group_name_H-M   'P 1'
#
loop_
_entity.id
_entity.type
_entity.pdbx_description
1 polymer ?
#
loop_
_entity_poly.entity_id
_entity_poly.type
_entity_poly.pdbx_seq_one_letter_code
_entity_poly.pdbx_strand_id
1 'polypeptide(L)'
;MKLVYTCDYCIKRKRKCDRRLPCSLCLEKNIKCRYSQQETVIKKYKRMESRIRHLEMLLIMPFKHTWEHRTKEPPVERYQLSNDLEYYLFCTNHDYLIDLRFQKLPSIFSYVSREYFIESAKQFWPLRFSLYATAALYLPDQLIPKGLNNRIEMAHAYLEKAGSFNFINENSHLAVLTLAQLAFTHLRKNGIKLGLDGKEAYLYADMGLAFAKHLGMNTEAGLAKLSSFDYERENMRRTWWLLYNLYTINPKKFSAISSSDNQIFLPGNFYFEAGSPSDYYGIEIMSSSEWYIPCIPNQDFQAYRIILHKIVHNILNYVHLELLNETENIRYIAGSLNSSLLEWYNNAIDIIHYHGRMLISQNVKEPQLTWMVLSVYIMYNNARVELIIPSIMKNIIKGKKIENSLYFKEALQSCMANIYVLELIKTYNQQFEHLHAYIIYLLFVCAFLLQCCIKLPMSTLEIKQAYQKHVELLSLHGKVFQRTELYYKLILELEEMELYQAVLAYGEFRANGFSPLSKPTAFHVEMLNKLEIK
;
A
#
# COMPACT_ATOMS: atom_id res chain seq x y z
N MET A 1 11.52 43.99 -7.35
CA MET A 1 10.91 42.85 -8.07
C MET A 1 10.46 43.31 -9.46
N LYS A 2 11.08 42.82 -10.56
CA LYS A 2 10.60 43.10 -11.93
C LYS A 2 9.48 42.10 -12.25
N LEU A 3 8.23 42.57 -12.35
CA LEU A 3 7.10 41.73 -12.76
C LEU A 3 7.25 41.30 -14.23
N VAL A 4 7.33 40.00 -14.49
CA VAL A 4 7.58 39.39 -15.83
C VAL A 4 6.29 39.20 -16.64
N TYR A 5 5.24 39.99 -16.39
CA TYR A 5 3.90 39.71 -16.93
C TYR A 5 3.52 40.65 -18.09
N THR A 6 2.70 40.13 -19.01
CA THR A 6 2.09 40.86 -20.14
C THR A 6 0.66 41.25 -19.74
N CYS A 7 0.21 42.48 -20.02
CA CYS A 7 -1.15 42.91 -19.64
C CYS A 7 -2.25 42.26 -20.50
N ASP A 8 -3.48 42.20 -19.99
CA ASP A 8 -4.60 41.49 -20.61
C ASP A 8 -4.93 42.02 -22.02
N TYR A 9 -4.80 43.32 -22.20
CA TYR A 9 -5.03 43.96 -23.50
C TYR A 9 -4.01 43.54 -24.56
N CYS A 10 -2.72 43.55 -24.22
CA CYS A 10 -1.66 43.12 -25.13
C CYS A 10 -1.80 41.63 -25.48
N ILE A 11 -2.22 40.79 -24.54
CA ILE A 11 -2.54 39.38 -24.78
C ILE A 11 -3.69 39.25 -25.78
N LYS A 12 -4.81 39.94 -25.54
CA LYS A 12 -6.01 39.89 -26.42
C LYS A 12 -5.70 40.36 -27.85
N ARG A 13 -4.79 41.32 -28.00
CA ARG A 13 -4.34 41.85 -29.30
C ARG A 13 -3.14 41.12 -29.90
N LYS A 14 -2.61 40.07 -29.23
CA LYS A 14 -1.39 39.34 -29.63
C LYS A 14 -0.20 40.28 -29.94
N ARG A 15 0.01 41.33 -29.14
CA ARG A 15 1.13 42.30 -29.29
C ARG A 15 2.12 42.25 -28.12
N LYS A 16 3.37 42.68 -28.35
CA LYS A 16 4.40 42.77 -27.31
C LYS A 16 4.03 43.85 -26.28
N CYS A 17 4.14 43.52 -24.99
CA CYS A 17 3.95 44.43 -23.87
C CYS A 17 5.31 44.87 -23.34
N ASP A 18 5.50 46.18 -23.15
CA ASP A 18 6.72 46.76 -22.56
C ASP A 18 6.75 46.65 -21.02
N ARG A 19 5.69 46.10 -20.42
CA ARG A 19 5.57 45.74 -19.00
C ARG A 19 5.68 46.91 -18.02
N ARG A 20 5.46 48.14 -18.49
CA ARG A 20 5.29 49.33 -17.62
C ARG A 20 3.87 49.35 -17.02
N LEU A 21 3.64 50.12 -15.96
CA LEU A 21 2.32 50.30 -15.33
C LEU A 21 1.90 51.78 -15.40
N PRO A 22 1.00 52.19 -16.30
CA PRO A 22 0.43 51.41 -17.42
C PRO A 22 1.46 51.08 -18.50
N CYS A 23 1.18 50.08 -19.35
CA CYS A 23 2.08 49.71 -20.46
C CYS A 23 1.93 50.74 -21.58
N SER A 24 2.99 50.99 -22.38
CA SER A 24 2.97 52.07 -23.39
C SER A 24 1.80 51.92 -24.38
N LEU A 25 1.46 50.69 -24.76
CA LEU A 25 0.35 50.42 -25.68
C LEU A 25 -1.03 50.71 -25.05
N CYS A 26 -1.21 50.41 -23.77
CA CYS A 26 -2.45 50.73 -23.06
C CYS A 26 -2.58 52.23 -22.82
N LEU A 27 -1.46 52.92 -22.55
CA LEU A 27 -1.40 54.36 -22.39
C LEU A 27 -1.77 55.06 -23.71
N GLU A 28 -1.17 54.64 -24.83
CA GLU A 28 -1.44 55.18 -26.18
C GLU A 28 -2.92 55.03 -26.58
N LYS A 29 -3.54 53.91 -26.20
CA LYS A 29 -4.95 53.63 -26.51
C LYS A 29 -5.94 54.14 -25.44
N ASN A 30 -5.45 54.86 -24.44
CA ASN A 30 -6.23 55.39 -23.31
C ASN A 30 -7.16 54.35 -22.66
N ILE A 31 -6.63 53.15 -22.42
CA ILE A 31 -7.35 52.03 -21.79
C ILE A 31 -6.70 51.66 -20.47
N LYS A 32 -7.52 51.27 -19.49
CA LYS A 32 -7.04 50.85 -18.17
C LYS A 32 -6.20 49.58 -18.29
N CYS A 33 -4.88 49.71 -18.14
CA CYS A 33 -3.95 48.59 -18.16
C CYS A 33 -4.23 47.66 -16.96
N ARG A 34 -4.76 46.46 -17.21
CA ARG A 34 -4.97 45.43 -16.20
C ARG A 34 -4.01 44.26 -16.43
N TYR A 35 -3.40 43.81 -15.36
CA TYR A 35 -2.69 42.54 -15.30
C TYR A 35 -3.59 41.62 -14.52
N SER A 36 -4.23 40.64 -15.17
CA SER A 36 -5.07 39.65 -14.48
C SER A 36 -4.20 38.74 -13.59
N GLN A 37 -3.89 39.25 -12.40
CA GLN A 37 -3.19 38.47 -11.38
C GLN A 37 -4.04 37.28 -10.86
N GLN A 38 -5.36 37.29 -11.08
CA GLN A 38 -6.25 36.24 -10.56
C GLN A 38 -6.53 35.10 -11.55
N GLU A 39 -6.64 35.35 -12.87
CA GLU A 39 -6.93 34.28 -13.84
C GLU A 39 -5.73 33.37 -14.09
N THR A 40 -4.52 33.91 -14.05
CA THR A 40 -3.27 33.14 -14.24
C THR A 40 -3.00 32.24 -13.05
N VAL A 41 -3.29 32.71 -11.83
CA VAL A 41 -3.16 31.92 -10.61
C VAL A 41 -4.15 30.76 -10.62
N ILE A 42 -5.42 30.98 -10.99
CA ILE A 42 -6.42 29.90 -11.10
C ILE A 42 -6.11 28.92 -12.24
N LYS A 43 -5.70 29.40 -13.43
CA LYS A 43 -5.29 28.51 -14.53
C LYS A 43 -4.00 27.74 -14.21
N LYS A 44 -3.07 28.36 -13.49
CA LYS A 44 -1.87 27.72 -12.94
C LYS A 44 -2.28 26.66 -11.91
N TYR A 45 -3.19 26.97 -10.99
CA TYR A 45 -3.73 26.01 -10.02
C TYR A 45 -4.52 24.88 -10.66
N LYS A 46 -5.31 25.10 -11.72
CA LYS A 46 -6.01 24.05 -12.46
C LYS A 46 -5.07 23.14 -13.24
N ARG A 47 -4.02 23.70 -13.87
CA ARG A 47 -2.92 22.90 -14.44
C ARG A 47 -2.15 22.16 -13.36
N MET A 48 -1.99 22.77 -12.18
CA MET A 48 -1.39 22.15 -11.00
C MET A 48 -2.22 21.02 -10.43
N GLU A 49 -3.53 21.18 -10.38
CA GLU A 49 -4.49 20.21 -9.91
C GLU A 49 -4.51 19.00 -10.85
N SER A 50 -4.63 19.19 -12.16
CA SER A 50 -4.57 18.10 -13.14
C SER A 50 -3.25 17.33 -13.08
N ARG A 51 -2.14 18.02 -12.77
CA ARG A 51 -0.81 17.43 -12.64
C ARG A 51 -0.63 16.71 -11.30
N ILE A 52 -0.94 17.32 -10.16
CA ILE A 52 -1.01 16.68 -8.84
C ILE A 52 -1.88 15.42 -8.90
N ARG A 53 -3.05 15.50 -9.53
CA ARG A 53 -3.94 14.34 -9.68
C ARG A 53 -3.31 13.22 -10.50
N HIS A 54 -2.61 13.56 -11.60
CA HIS A 54 -1.86 12.58 -12.38
C HIS A 54 -0.77 11.90 -11.54
N LEU A 55 -0.16 12.63 -10.60
CA LEU A 55 0.95 12.15 -9.80
C LEU A 55 0.50 11.41 -8.55
N GLU A 56 -0.58 11.81 -7.90
CA GLU A 56 -1.28 11.03 -6.89
C GLU A 56 -1.70 9.70 -7.51
N MET A 57 -2.20 9.69 -8.75
CA MET A 57 -2.42 8.45 -9.50
C MET A 57 -1.15 7.61 -9.68
N LEU A 58 0.04 8.21 -9.77
CA LEU A 58 1.31 7.50 -9.97
C LEU A 58 2.04 7.14 -8.65
N LEU A 59 1.79 7.90 -7.59
CA LEU A 59 2.26 7.70 -6.21
C LEU A 59 1.40 6.66 -5.48
N ILE A 60 0.10 6.64 -5.75
CA ILE A 60 -0.87 5.69 -5.22
C ILE A 60 -0.95 4.45 -6.12
N MET A 61 -0.72 4.58 -7.45
CA MET A 61 -0.74 3.43 -8.37
C MET A 61 0.61 3.15 -9.04
N PRO A 62 1.39 2.15 -8.57
CA PRO A 62 2.78 1.99 -9.01
C PRO A 62 3.04 1.40 -10.42
N PHE A 63 2.06 1.24 -11.33
CA PHE A 63 2.23 0.19 -12.39
C PHE A 63 1.60 0.45 -13.78
N LYS A 64 1.55 1.66 -14.37
CA LYS A 64 0.84 1.82 -15.68
C LYS A 64 1.73 1.61 -16.91
N HIS A 65 3.00 2.01 -16.90
CA HIS A 65 3.84 1.98 -18.12
C HIS A 65 4.95 0.91 -18.17
N THR A 66 5.14 0.08 -17.14
CA THR A 66 6.09 -1.05 -17.21
C THR A 66 5.55 -2.30 -17.93
N TRP A 67 4.31 -2.27 -18.43
CA TRP A 67 3.69 -3.42 -19.11
C TRP A 67 4.00 -3.43 -20.61
N GLU A 68 3.93 -2.27 -21.28
CA GLU A 68 4.07 -2.18 -22.75
C GLU A 68 5.54 -2.16 -23.23
N HIS A 69 6.49 -1.83 -22.37
CA HIS A 69 7.90 -1.71 -22.78
C HIS A 69 8.76 -2.97 -22.57
N ARG A 70 8.28 -4.00 -21.85
CA ARG A 70 9.05 -5.24 -21.57
C ARG A 70 8.72 -6.45 -22.45
N THR A 71 7.72 -6.37 -23.32
CA THR A 71 7.44 -7.45 -24.30
C THR A 71 8.57 -7.68 -25.32
N LYS A 72 9.68 -6.93 -25.22
CA LYS A 72 10.87 -7.06 -26.06
C LYS A 72 12.15 -7.49 -25.33
N GLU A 73 12.12 -7.66 -24.00
CA GLU A 73 13.26 -8.28 -23.31
C GLU A 73 13.23 -9.79 -23.61
N PRO A 74 14.36 -10.41 -23.99
CA PRO A 74 14.42 -11.86 -24.09
C PRO A 74 13.99 -12.45 -22.73
N PRO A 75 13.31 -13.61 -22.71
CA PRO A 75 12.98 -14.26 -21.45
C PRO A 75 14.25 -14.33 -20.62
N VAL A 76 14.22 -13.72 -19.43
CA VAL A 76 15.33 -13.79 -18.47
C VAL A 76 15.70 -15.27 -18.41
N GLU A 77 16.94 -15.60 -18.82
CA GLU A 77 17.42 -16.98 -18.74
C GLU A 77 17.10 -17.47 -17.33
N ARG A 78 16.23 -18.49 -17.25
CA ARG A 78 15.85 -19.07 -15.96
C ARG A 78 17.14 -19.38 -15.23
N TYR A 79 17.24 -18.96 -13.97
CA TYR A 79 18.42 -19.22 -13.18
C TYR A 79 18.61 -20.73 -13.14
N GLN A 80 19.56 -21.25 -13.92
CA GLN A 80 19.93 -22.65 -13.81
C GLN A 80 20.64 -22.79 -12.47
N LEU A 81 19.90 -23.29 -11.47
CA LEU A 81 20.47 -23.70 -10.21
C LEU A 81 21.58 -24.71 -10.52
N SER A 82 22.74 -24.57 -9.88
CA SER A 82 23.75 -25.61 -9.98
C SER A 82 23.18 -26.93 -9.45
N ASN A 83 23.58 -28.05 -10.03
CA ASN A 83 23.12 -29.38 -9.59
C ASN A 83 23.34 -29.60 -8.08
N ASP A 84 24.41 -29.04 -7.51
CA ASP A 84 24.71 -29.10 -6.08
C ASP A 84 23.71 -28.31 -5.23
N LEU A 85 23.25 -27.15 -5.72
CA LEU A 85 22.26 -26.33 -5.03
C LEU A 85 20.86 -26.92 -5.14
N GLU A 86 20.54 -27.52 -6.29
CA GLU A 86 19.32 -28.32 -6.48
C GLU A 86 19.32 -29.48 -5.47
N TYR A 87 20.40 -30.26 -5.42
CA TYR A 87 20.54 -31.35 -4.45
C TYR A 87 20.40 -30.86 -2.99
N TYR A 88 21.10 -29.78 -2.62
CA TYR A 88 21.02 -29.25 -1.26
C TYR A 88 19.61 -28.80 -0.86
N LEU A 89 18.97 -27.97 -1.69
CA LEU A 89 17.65 -27.39 -1.38
C LEU A 89 16.54 -28.45 -1.37
N PHE A 90 16.67 -29.50 -2.18
CA PHE A 90 15.59 -30.47 -2.41
C PHE A 90 15.80 -31.82 -1.73
N CYS A 91 17.02 -32.18 -1.35
CA CYS A 91 17.30 -33.42 -0.62
C CYS A 91 17.48 -33.22 0.89
N THR A 92 17.68 -31.98 1.37
CA THR A 92 17.77 -31.69 2.80
C THR A 92 16.40 -31.34 3.37
N ASN A 93 16.02 -31.97 4.49
CA ASN A 93 14.81 -31.58 5.19
C ASN A 93 15.01 -30.21 5.87
N HIS A 94 14.23 -29.22 5.42
CA HIS A 94 14.25 -27.86 5.93
C HIS A 94 13.05 -27.53 6.82
N ASP A 95 12.42 -28.51 7.48
CA ASP A 95 11.24 -28.29 8.33
C ASP A 95 11.46 -27.24 9.43
N TYR A 96 12.69 -27.08 9.92
CA TYR A 96 13.04 -26.01 10.86
C TYR A 96 12.75 -24.59 10.32
N LEU A 97 12.77 -24.39 9.00
CA LEU A 97 12.40 -23.12 8.36
C LEU A 97 10.91 -22.83 8.50
N ILE A 98 10.06 -23.87 8.50
CA ILE A 98 8.62 -23.69 8.72
C ILE A 98 8.39 -23.21 10.15
N ASP A 99 9.04 -23.82 11.13
CA ASP A 99 8.96 -23.36 12.53
C ASP A 99 9.48 -21.93 12.69
N LEU A 100 10.62 -21.60 12.08
CA LEU A 100 11.15 -20.24 12.10
C LEU A 100 10.16 -19.23 11.52
N ARG A 101 9.51 -19.56 10.40
CA ARG A 101 8.46 -18.74 9.78
C ARG A 101 7.34 -18.44 10.76
N PHE A 102 6.83 -19.44 11.47
CA PHE A 102 5.73 -19.24 12.44
C PHE A 102 6.17 -18.52 13.71
N GLN A 103 7.41 -18.69 14.14
CA GLN A 103 7.95 -17.97 15.30
C GLN A 103 8.16 -16.48 14.99
N LYS A 104 8.62 -16.14 13.78
CA LYS A 104 9.00 -14.78 13.40
C LYS A 104 7.91 -13.99 12.64
N LEU A 105 6.99 -14.67 11.93
CA LEU A 105 5.96 -14.04 11.09
C LEU A 105 4.51 -14.45 11.37
N PRO A 106 4.11 -14.64 12.62
CA PRO A 106 2.76 -15.09 12.93
C PRO A 106 1.70 -14.06 12.49
N SER A 107 2.03 -12.77 12.49
CA SER A 107 1.05 -11.69 12.30
C SER A 107 0.56 -11.49 10.88
N ILE A 108 1.40 -11.83 9.90
CA ILE A 108 1.10 -11.52 8.50
C ILE A 108 0.25 -12.62 7.84
N PHE A 109 0.30 -13.83 8.40
CA PHE A 109 -0.43 -15.01 7.93
C PHE A 109 -1.34 -15.66 8.97
N SER A 110 -1.72 -14.92 10.00
CA SER A 110 -2.61 -15.38 11.08
C SER A 110 -4.02 -15.71 10.64
N TYR A 111 -4.33 -15.56 9.35
CA TYR A 111 -5.57 -16.06 8.79
C TYR A 111 -5.63 -17.56 8.92
N VAL A 112 -4.67 -18.32 8.39
CA VAL A 112 -4.74 -19.80 8.38
C VAL A 112 -3.94 -20.36 9.56
N SER A 113 -4.49 -21.38 10.22
CA SER A 113 -3.88 -21.99 11.41
C SER A 113 -2.53 -22.65 11.08
N ARG A 114 -1.61 -22.66 12.06
CA ARG A 114 -0.26 -23.20 11.89
C ARG A 114 -0.31 -24.69 11.58
N GLU A 115 -1.12 -25.42 12.33
CA GLU A 115 -1.25 -26.88 12.25
C GLU A 115 -1.74 -27.28 10.86
N TYR A 116 -2.78 -26.61 10.36
CA TYR A 116 -3.28 -26.84 9.00
C TYR A 116 -2.23 -26.56 7.93
N PHE A 117 -1.46 -25.47 8.05
CA PHE A 117 -0.38 -25.16 7.11
C PHE A 117 0.72 -26.23 7.09
N ILE A 118 1.15 -26.71 8.26
CA ILE A 118 2.21 -27.72 8.38
C ILE A 118 1.72 -29.03 7.77
N GLU A 119 0.53 -29.49 8.12
CA GLU A 119 -0.03 -30.73 7.56
C GLU A 119 -0.25 -30.62 6.05
N SER A 120 -0.76 -29.48 5.58
CA SER A 120 -0.91 -29.20 4.15
C SER A 120 0.44 -29.20 3.41
N ALA A 121 1.48 -28.61 4.00
CA ALA A 121 2.82 -28.57 3.40
C ALA A 121 3.50 -29.95 3.39
N LYS A 122 3.15 -30.85 4.32
CA LYS A 122 3.57 -32.25 4.27
C LYS A 122 2.99 -32.96 3.05
N GLN A 123 1.75 -32.65 2.70
CA GLN A 123 1.01 -33.28 1.60
C GLN A 123 1.26 -32.63 0.24
N PHE A 124 1.54 -31.33 0.19
CA PHE A 124 1.64 -30.55 -1.04
C PHE A 124 2.98 -29.81 -1.15
N TRP A 125 3.90 -30.39 -1.93
CA TRP A 125 5.26 -29.86 -2.15
C TRP A 125 5.33 -28.39 -2.59
N PRO A 126 4.47 -27.88 -3.49
CA PRO A 126 4.51 -26.48 -3.91
C PRO A 126 4.30 -25.52 -2.73
N LEU A 127 3.37 -25.86 -1.82
CA LEU A 127 3.13 -25.11 -0.60
C LEU A 127 4.38 -25.08 0.28
N ARG A 128 5.00 -26.25 0.47
CA ARG A 128 6.22 -26.38 1.28
C ARG A 128 7.33 -25.47 0.78
N PHE A 129 7.60 -25.47 -0.52
CA PHE A 129 8.61 -24.58 -1.11
C PHE A 129 8.26 -23.10 -0.98
N SER A 130 6.98 -22.74 -1.13
CA SER A 130 6.55 -21.35 -0.92
C SER A 130 6.74 -20.89 0.54
N LEU A 131 6.57 -21.79 1.52
CA LEU A 131 6.86 -21.53 2.93
C LEU A 131 8.37 -21.40 3.18
N TYR A 132 9.19 -22.27 2.60
CA TYR A 132 10.65 -22.15 2.68
C TYR A 132 11.15 -20.84 2.07
N ALA A 133 10.59 -20.42 0.93
CA ALA A 133 10.90 -19.13 0.33
C ALA A 133 10.59 -17.96 1.28
N THR A 134 9.42 -18.01 1.92
CA THR A 134 9.05 -16.99 2.90
C THR A 134 10.01 -17.00 4.08
N ALA A 135 10.26 -18.16 4.69
CA ALA A 135 11.15 -18.32 5.82
C ALA A 135 12.56 -17.79 5.50
N ALA A 136 13.06 -18.11 4.31
CA ALA A 136 14.38 -17.68 3.85
C ALA A 136 14.53 -16.16 3.86
N LEU A 137 13.50 -15.39 3.49
CA LEU A 137 13.52 -13.92 3.51
C LEU A 137 13.73 -13.33 4.92
N TYR A 138 13.58 -14.14 5.98
CA TYR A 138 13.74 -13.73 7.38
C TYR A 138 14.83 -14.51 8.11
N LEU A 139 15.59 -15.35 7.41
CA LEU A 139 16.78 -15.94 7.98
C LEU A 139 17.80 -14.83 8.26
N PRO A 140 18.42 -14.82 9.46
CA PRO A 140 19.68 -14.13 9.68
C PRO A 140 20.70 -14.61 8.66
N ASP A 141 21.54 -13.71 8.13
CA ASP A 141 22.50 -14.07 7.09
C ASP A 141 23.48 -15.18 7.54
N GLN A 142 23.71 -15.30 8.85
CA GLN A 142 24.55 -16.32 9.47
C GLN A 142 23.99 -17.75 9.34
N LEU A 143 22.68 -17.89 9.14
CA LEU A 143 22.00 -19.19 8.99
C LEU A 143 21.81 -19.57 7.52
N ILE A 144 22.31 -18.77 6.57
CA ILE A 144 22.25 -19.09 5.15
C ILE A 144 23.30 -20.18 4.85
N PRO A 145 22.91 -21.26 4.15
CA PRO A 145 23.84 -22.31 3.73
C PRO A 145 25.02 -21.78 2.93
N LYS A 146 26.21 -22.37 3.14
CA LYS A 146 27.41 -22.07 2.34
C LYS A 146 27.13 -22.39 0.87
N GLY A 147 27.35 -21.43 -0.03
CA GLY A 147 27.09 -21.55 -1.47
C GLY A 147 25.96 -20.68 -2.00
N LEU A 148 25.15 -20.10 -1.11
CA LEU A 148 24.21 -19.03 -1.44
C LEU A 148 24.80 -17.70 -1.01
N ASN A 149 24.76 -16.67 -1.88
CA ASN A 149 25.37 -15.38 -1.55
C ASN A 149 24.54 -14.60 -0.54
N ASN A 150 23.22 -14.81 -0.51
CA ASN A 150 22.30 -14.11 0.39
C ASN A 150 20.92 -14.79 0.47
N ARG A 151 20.11 -14.37 1.44
CA ARG A 151 18.74 -14.86 1.70
C ARG A 151 17.77 -14.65 0.54
N ILE A 152 18.01 -13.65 -0.31
CA ILE A 152 17.15 -13.36 -1.46
C ILE A 152 17.34 -14.42 -2.53
N GLU A 153 18.59 -14.83 -2.82
CA GLU A 153 18.86 -15.93 -3.75
C GLU A 153 18.22 -17.24 -3.29
N MET A 154 18.33 -17.56 -2.00
CA MET A 154 17.67 -18.73 -1.39
C MET A 154 16.16 -18.69 -1.60
N ALA A 155 15.53 -17.54 -1.29
CA ALA A 155 14.09 -17.36 -1.46
C ALA A 155 13.67 -17.44 -2.94
N HIS A 156 14.48 -16.90 -3.86
CA HIS A 156 14.25 -17.01 -5.30
C HIS A 156 14.25 -18.46 -5.78
N ALA A 157 15.23 -19.26 -5.37
CA ALA A 157 15.33 -20.67 -5.77
C ALA A 157 14.08 -21.47 -5.33
N TYR A 158 13.62 -21.25 -4.10
CA TYR A 158 12.39 -21.87 -3.61
C TYR A 158 11.13 -21.39 -4.33
N LEU A 159 11.03 -20.09 -4.64
CA LEU A 159 9.90 -19.54 -5.41
C LEU A 159 9.85 -20.10 -6.83
N GLU A 160 11.00 -20.23 -7.50
CA GLU A 160 11.08 -20.79 -8.84
C GLU A 160 10.61 -22.25 -8.84
N LYS A 161 11.06 -23.04 -7.86
CA LYS A 161 10.57 -24.41 -7.72
C LYS A 161 9.06 -24.46 -7.47
N ALA A 162 8.56 -23.68 -6.50
CA ALA A 162 7.14 -23.63 -6.17
C ALA A 162 6.28 -23.18 -7.37
N GLY A 163 6.77 -22.22 -8.17
CA GLY A 163 6.11 -21.73 -9.38
C GLY A 163 6.22 -22.66 -10.59
N SER A 164 7.18 -23.60 -10.60
CA SER A 164 7.36 -24.58 -11.69
C SER A 164 6.24 -25.63 -11.77
N PHE A 165 5.44 -25.77 -10.71
CA PHE A 165 4.34 -26.73 -10.65
C PHE A 165 3.16 -26.28 -11.50
N ASN A 166 2.55 -27.23 -12.22
CA ASN A 166 1.39 -26.93 -13.05
C ASN A 166 0.11 -26.88 -12.22
N PHE A 167 -0.19 -25.70 -11.66
CA PHE A 167 -1.41 -25.48 -10.88
C PHE A 167 -2.69 -25.68 -11.70
N ILE A 168 -2.67 -25.53 -13.03
CA ILE A 168 -3.88 -25.62 -13.88
C ILE A 168 -4.52 -27.01 -13.80
N ASN A 169 -3.73 -28.05 -13.57
CA ASN A 169 -4.23 -29.41 -13.45
C ASN A 169 -4.61 -29.78 -12.00
N GLU A 170 -4.33 -28.92 -11.03
CA GLU A 170 -4.55 -29.16 -9.61
C GLU A 170 -5.81 -28.44 -9.12
N ASN A 171 -6.96 -29.14 -9.23
CA ASN A 171 -8.24 -28.66 -8.71
C ASN A 171 -8.38 -28.91 -7.20
N SER A 172 -7.49 -28.33 -6.40
CA SER A 172 -7.49 -28.47 -4.93
C SER A 172 -7.42 -27.14 -4.20
N HIS A 173 -8.00 -27.08 -3.01
CA HIS A 173 -7.89 -25.92 -2.13
C HIS A 173 -6.43 -25.67 -1.66
N LEU A 174 -5.58 -26.70 -1.68
CA LEU A 174 -4.15 -26.60 -1.39
C LEU A 174 -3.38 -25.82 -2.48
N ALA A 175 -3.80 -25.96 -3.75
CA ALA A 175 -3.30 -25.12 -4.83
C ALA A 175 -3.65 -23.64 -4.59
N VAL A 176 -4.89 -23.35 -4.17
CA VAL A 176 -5.34 -21.99 -3.80
C VAL A 176 -4.50 -21.42 -2.65
N LEU A 177 -4.28 -22.19 -1.59
CA LEU A 177 -3.44 -21.78 -0.45
C LEU A 177 -2.00 -21.49 -0.88
N THR A 178 -1.45 -22.32 -1.76
CA THR A 178 -0.11 -22.14 -2.32
C THR A 178 0.00 -20.86 -3.14
N LEU A 179 -0.97 -20.59 -4.00
CA LEU A 179 -1.02 -19.37 -4.81
C LEU A 179 -1.11 -18.12 -3.93
N ALA A 180 -1.88 -18.17 -2.84
CA ALA A 180 -1.93 -17.10 -1.84
C ALA A 180 -0.56 -16.90 -1.14
N GLN A 181 0.12 -17.99 -0.76
CA GLN A 181 1.46 -17.94 -0.16
C GLN A 181 2.51 -17.42 -1.13
N LEU A 182 2.48 -17.83 -2.40
CA LEU A 182 3.36 -17.30 -3.45
C LEU A 182 3.13 -15.80 -3.64
N ALA A 183 1.87 -15.38 -3.81
CA ALA A 183 1.51 -13.98 -3.96
C ALA A 183 2.12 -13.11 -2.86
N PHE A 184 1.92 -13.53 -1.60
CA PHE A 184 2.49 -12.87 -0.45
C PHE A 184 4.02 -12.82 -0.47
N THR A 185 4.67 -13.95 -0.74
CA THR A 185 6.14 -14.07 -0.73
C THR A 185 6.75 -13.15 -1.77
N HIS A 186 6.15 -13.06 -2.96
CA HIS A 186 6.57 -12.14 -4.01
C HIS A 186 6.36 -10.67 -3.60
N LEU A 187 5.25 -10.31 -2.93
CA LEU A 187 5.07 -8.95 -2.38
C LEU A 187 6.20 -8.60 -1.40
N ARG A 188 6.59 -9.55 -0.54
CA ARG A 188 7.67 -9.33 0.42
C ARG A 188 9.02 -9.15 -0.26
N LYS A 189 9.38 -10.10 -1.12
CA LYS A 189 10.64 -10.09 -1.90
C LYS A 189 10.80 -8.79 -2.69
N ASN A 190 9.75 -8.34 -3.35
CA ASN A 190 9.76 -7.11 -4.13
C ASN A 190 9.74 -5.84 -3.26
N GLY A 191 9.08 -5.90 -2.09
CA GLY A 191 9.18 -4.86 -1.07
C GLY A 191 10.62 -4.63 -0.60
N ILE A 192 11.41 -5.70 -0.44
CA ILE A 192 12.84 -5.62 -0.07
C ILE A 192 13.68 -4.99 -1.19
N LYS A 193 13.38 -5.28 -2.47
CA LYS A 193 14.15 -4.78 -3.60
C LYS A 193 13.73 -3.38 -4.12
N LEU A 194 12.63 -2.78 -3.62
CA LEU A 194 12.03 -1.51 -4.09
C LEU A 194 11.82 -1.38 -5.62
N GLY A 195 12.15 -2.39 -6.41
CA GLY A 195 11.64 -2.61 -7.74
C GLY A 195 10.29 -3.28 -7.55
N LEU A 196 9.25 -2.47 -7.53
CA LEU A 196 7.85 -2.89 -7.54
C LEU A 196 7.57 -3.64 -8.85
N ASP A 197 8.08 -4.86 -8.98
CA ASP A 197 7.64 -5.82 -9.98
C ASP A 197 6.72 -6.83 -9.29
N GLY A 198 5.70 -6.31 -8.60
CA GLY A 198 4.64 -7.09 -7.97
C GLY A 198 3.76 -7.86 -8.96
N LYS A 199 4.14 -7.90 -10.25
CA LYS A 199 3.38 -8.57 -11.31
C LYS A 199 3.16 -10.05 -10.98
N GLU A 200 4.21 -10.75 -10.57
CA GLU A 200 4.11 -12.16 -10.17
C GLU A 200 3.20 -12.32 -8.96
N ALA A 201 3.33 -11.44 -7.95
CA ALA A 201 2.47 -11.48 -6.78
C ALA A 201 0.99 -11.35 -7.15
N TYR A 202 0.66 -10.38 -8.01
CA TYR A 202 -0.71 -10.17 -8.46
C TYR A 202 -1.20 -11.24 -9.43
N LEU A 203 -0.31 -11.81 -10.24
CA LEU A 203 -0.64 -12.96 -11.08
C LEU A 203 -1.06 -14.15 -10.22
N TYR A 204 -0.26 -14.51 -9.20
CA TYR A 204 -0.59 -15.59 -8.29
C TYR A 204 -1.84 -15.29 -7.47
N ALA A 205 -2.05 -14.05 -7.02
CA ALA A 205 -3.27 -13.65 -6.34
C ALA A 205 -4.51 -13.81 -7.24
N ASP A 206 -4.45 -13.34 -8.49
CA ASP A 206 -5.54 -13.47 -9.45
C ASP A 206 -5.84 -14.93 -9.80
N MET A 207 -4.80 -15.75 -10.03
CA MET A 207 -4.94 -17.19 -10.26
C MET A 207 -5.58 -17.86 -9.03
N GLY A 208 -5.10 -17.53 -7.83
CA GLY A 208 -5.63 -18.05 -6.57
C GLY A 208 -7.11 -17.70 -6.40
N LEU A 209 -7.51 -16.47 -6.72
CA LEU A 209 -8.91 -16.03 -6.67
C LEU A 209 -9.78 -16.73 -7.70
N ALA A 210 -9.31 -16.84 -8.95
CA ALA A 210 -10.04 -17.54 -10.00
C ALA A 210 -10.28 -19.00 -9.62
N PHE A 211 -9.27 -19.67 -9.06
CA PHE A 211 -9.39 -21.05 -8.60
C PHE A 211 -10.28 -21.17 -7.37
N ALA A 212 -10.14 -20.28 -6.39
CA ALA A 212 -10.98 -20.27 -5.20
C ALA A 212 -12.47 -20.14 -5.59
N LYS A 213 -12.80 -19.25 -6.53
CA LYS A 213 -14.14 -19.12 -7.08
C LYS A 213 -14.61 -20.37 -7.82
N HIS A 214 -13.74 -20.93 -8.67
CA HIS A 214 -14.06 -22.16 -9.40
C HIS A 214 -14.40 -23.33 -8.47
N LEU A 215 -13.68 -23.44 -7.34
CA LEU A 215 -13.94 -24.43 -6.30
C LEU A 215 -15.14 -24.08 -5.40
N GLY A 216 -15.70 -22.87 -5.51
CA GLY A 216 -16.80 -22.40 -4.66
C GLY A 216 -16.36 -21.98 -3.24
N MET A 217 -15.07 -21.73 -3.00
CA MET A 217 -14.54 -21.29 -1.70
C MET A 217 -15.03 -19.90 -1.28
N ASN A 218 -15.69 -19.18 -2.19
CA ASN A 218 -16.27 -17.87 -1.97
C ASN A 218 -17.74 -17.91 -1.53
N THR A 219 -18.29 -19.11 -1.29
CA THR A 219 -19.65 -19.31 -0.79
C THR A 219 -19.66 -20.37 0.32
N GLU A 220 -20.47 -20.21 1.37
CA GLU A 220 -20.60 -21.25 2.42
C GLU A 220 -21.12 -22.58 1.84
N ALA A 221 -22.02 -22.52 0.86
CA ALA A 221 -22.54 -23.70 0.18
C ALA A 221 -21.45 -24.45 -0.62
N GLY A 222 -20.50 -23.73 -1.21
CA GLY A 222 -19.36 -24.34 -1.90
C GLY A 222 -18.36 -24.96 -0.91
N LEU A 223 -18.06 -24.27 0.19
CA LEU A 223 -17.20 -24.80 1.25
C LEU A 223 -17.76 -26.09 1.87
N ALA A 224 -19.07 -26.15 2.10
CA ALA A 224 -19.75 -27.35 2.58
C ALA A 224 -19.63 -28.55 1.62
N LYS A 225 -19.48 -28.31 0.31
CA LYS A 225 -19.22 -29.36 -0.69
C LYS A 225 -17.76 -29.80 -0.73
N LEU A 226 -16.82 -28.91 -0.41
CA LEU A 226 -15.39 -29.19 -0.44
C LEU A 226 -14.92 -29.99 0.77
N SER A 227 -15.47 -29.73 1.96
CA SER A 227 -15.13 -30.49 3.16
C SER A 227 -16.30 -30.61 4.13
N SER A 228 -16.45 -31.80 4.72
CA SER A 228 -17.39 -32.06 5.82
C SER A 228 -16.86 -31.57 7.18
N PHE A 229 -15.56 -31.29 7.31
CA PHE A 229 -14.94 -30.90 8.58
C PHE A 229 -14.93 -29.38 8.78
N ASP A 230 -15.51 -28.91 9.88
CA ASP A 230 -15.56 -27.47 10.22
C ASP A 230 -14.19 -26.81 10.27
N TYR A 231 -13.21 -27.49 10.86
CA TYR A 231 -11.84 -26.98 10.96
C TYR A 231 -11.22 -26.72 9.58
N GLU A 232 -11.43 -27.61 8.62
CA GLU A 232 -10.90 -27.46 7.27
C GLU A 232 -11.63 -26.33 6.52
N ARG A 233 -12.97 -26.29 6.61
CA ARG A 233 -13.78 -25.20 6.04
C ARG A 233 -13.35 -23.84 6.56
N GLU A 234 -13.09 -23.71 7.86
CA GLU A 234 -12.64 -22.46 8.44
C GLU A 234 -11.28 -22.02 7.89
N ASN A 235 -10.33 -22.94 7.72
CA ASN A 235 -9.05 -22.62 7.07
C ASN A 235 -9.23 -22.23 5.58
N MET A 236 -10.20 -22.82 4.87
CA MET A 236 -10.56 -22.40 3.52
C MET A 236 -11.17 -20.98 3.50
N ARG A 237 -12.06 -20.63 4.44
CA ARG A 237 -12.57 -19.24 4.60
C ARG A 237 -11.43 -18.26 4.82
N ARG A 238 -10.53 -18.59 5.74
CA ARG A 238 -9.33 -17.81 6.05
C ARG A 238 -8.42 -17.64 4.82
N THR A 239 -8.33 -18.65 3.97
CA THR A 239 -7.59 -18.59 2.71
C THR A 239 -8.27 -17.65 1.70
N TRP A 240 -9.60 -17.68 1.58
CA TRP A 240 -10.34 -16.71 0.76
C TRP A 240 -10.09 -15.28 1.24
N TRP A 241 -10.23 -15.02 2.53
CA TRP A 241 -10.03 -13.68 3.09
C TRP A 241 -8.59 -13.18 2.95
N LEU A 242 -7.61 -14.07 3.02
CA LEU A 242 -6.23 -13.74 2.69
C LEU A 242 -6.09 -13.28 1.23
N LEU A 243 -6.64 -14.03 0.27
CA LEU A 243 -6.61 -13.65 -1.15
C LEU A 243 -7.33 -12.32 -1.38
N TYR A 244 -8.48 -12.12 -0.76
CA TYR A 244 -9.22 -10.86 -0.76
C TYR A 244 -8.35 -9.70 -0.26
N ASN A 245 -7.62 -9.89 0.84
CA ASN A 245 -6.73 -8.85 1.39
C ASN A 245 -5.54 -8.55 0.46
N LEU A 246 -4.92 -9.59 -0.11
CA LEU A 246 -3.83 -9.41 -1.10
C LEU A 246 -4.32 -8.64 -2.34
N TYR A 247 -5.57 -8.88 -2.73
CA TYR A 247 -6.20 -8.24 -3.87
C TYR A 247 -6.61 -6.78 -3.61
N THR A 248 -7.26 -6.51 -2.48
CA THR A 248 -7.76 -5.17 -2.13
C THR A 248 -6.64 -4.13 -1.95
N ILE A 249 -5.42 -4.58 -1.65
CA ILE A 249 -4.21 -3.74 -1.61
C ILE A 249 -3.78 -3.28 -3.02
N ASN A 250 -4.32 -3.88 -4.10
CA ASN A 250 -4.02 -3.50 -5.48
C ASN A 250 -5.12 -2.59 -6.07
N PRO A 251 -4.94 -1.26 -6.08
CA PRO A 251 -5.96 -0.33 -6.57
C PRO A 251 -6.13 -0.32 -8.10
N LYS A 252 -5.51 -1.23 -8.87
CA LYS A 252 -5.59 -1.23 -10.35
C LYS A 252 -6.53 -2.27 -10.94
N LYS A 253 -6.75 -3.36 -10.23
CA LYS A 253 -7.62 -4.43 -10.70
C LYS A 253 -8.88 -4.28 -9.88
N PHE A 254 -9.89 -3.65 -10.46
CA PHE A 254 -11.21 -3.50 -9.84
C PHE A 254 -12.18 -4.63 -10.26
N SER A 255 -11.76 -5.55 -11.14
CA SER A 255 -12.69 -6.45 -11.85
C SER A 255 -12.63 -7.93 -11.49
N ALA A 256 -11.64 -8.39 -10.73
CA ALA A 256 -11.46 -9.82 -10.44
C ALA A 256 -12.32 -10.29 -9.26
N ILE A 257 -12.58 -9.43 -8.27
CA ILE A 257 -13.53 -9.68 -7.18
C ILE A 257 -14.59 -8.58 -7.18
N SER A 258 -15.84 -8.97 -7.36
CA SER A 258 -17.02 -8.16 -7.07
C SER A 258 -17.38 -8.29 -5.60
N SER A 259 -18.01 -7.28 -5.00
CA SER A 259 -18.50 -7.42 -3.62
C SER A 259 -19.40 -8.64 -3.47
N SER A 260 -20.29 -8.91 -4.44
CA SER A 260 -21.19 -10.07 -4.45
C SER A 260 -20.50 -11.44 -4.39
N ASP A 261 -19.20 -11.54 -4.66
CA ASP A 261 -18.46 -12.79 -4.52
C ASP A 261 -18.21 -13.18 -3.06
N ASN A 262 -18.34 -12.26 -2.09
CA ASN A 262 -18.02 -12.50 -0.69
C ASN A 262 -19.22 -13.11 0.07
N GLN A 263 -19.58 -14.34 -0.25
CA GLN A 263 -20.71 -15.06 0.36
C GLN A 263 -20.26 -16.08 1.42
N ILE A 264 -19.18 -15.77 2.13
CA ILE A 264 -18.66 -16.58 3.24
C ILE A 264 -18.67 -15.80 4.55
N PHE A 265 -18.74 -16.54 5.65
CA PHE A 265 -18.65 -15.96 6.98
C PHE A 265 -17.30 -15.29 7.20
N LEU A 266 -17.31 -14.23 8.01
CA LEU A 266 -16.07 -13.67 8.54
C LEU A 266 -15.39 -14.72 9.44
N PRO A 267 -14.05 -14.72 9.54
CA PRO A 267 -13.34 -15.70 10.36
C PRO A 267 -13.78 -15.59 11.82
N GLY A 268 -14.22 -16.71 12.37
CA GLY A 268 -14.64 -16.82 13.76
C GLY A 268 -13.57 -17.45 14.64
N ASN A 269 -13.81 -17.41 15.95
CA ASN A 269 -13.10 -18.30 16.87
C ASN A 269 -13.60 -19.72 16.64
N PHE A 270 -12.69 -20.70 16.57
CA PHE A 270 -13.01 -22.13 16.32
C PHE A 270 -14.00 -22.75 17.32
N TYR A 271 -14.30 -22.04 18.41
CA TYR A 271 -15.17 -22.49 19.50
C TYR A 271 -16.63 -22.04 19.36
N PHE A 272 -16.96 -21.19 18.40
CA PHE A 272 -18.35 -20.78 18.17
C PHE A 272 -18.97 -21.56 17.02
N GLU A 273 -20.20 -22.03 17.21
CA GLU A 273 -20.97 -22.68 16.16
C GLU A 273 -21.24 -21.68 15.03
N ALA A 274 -20.84 -22.05 13.81
CA ALA A 274 -21.10 -21.25 12.62
C ALA A 274 -22.61 -21.17 12.33
N GLY A 275 -23.06 -20.03 11.79
CA GLY A 275 -24.47 -19.82 11.43
C GLY A 275 -25.25 -19.00 12.46
N SER A 276 -24.55 -18.25 13.29
CA SER A 276 -25.17 -17.22 14.13
C SER A 276 -25.77 -16.10 13.25
N PRO A 277 -26.78 -15.34 13.73
CA PRO A 277 -27.31 -14.20 12.99
C PRO A 277 -26.24 -13.16 12.60
N SER A 278 -25.19 -13.01 13.43
CA SER A 278 -24.05 -12.14 13.12
C SER A 278 -23.25 -12.60 11.92
N ASP A 279 -23.19 -13.90 11.63
CA ASP A 279 -22.42 -14.43 10.50
C ASP A 279 -23.07 -14.07 9.16
N TYR A 280 -24.40 -14.15 9.10
CA TYR A 280 -25.18 -13.73 7.93
C TYR A 280 -25.09 -12.23 7.70
N TYR A 281 -25.11 -11.44 8.77
CA TYR A 281 -24.89 -10.00 8.69
C TYR A 281 -23.48 -9.67 8.18
N GLY A 282 -22.47 -10.47 8.57
CA GLY A 282 -21.13 -10.42 8.02
C GLY A 282 -21.09 -10.63 6.51
N ILE A 283 -21.81 -11.63 5.99
CA ILE A 283 -21.96 -11.85 4.55
C ILE A 283 -22.62 -10.65 3.88
N GLU A 284 -23.73 -10.13 4.41
CA GLU A 284 -24.45 -8.99 3.83
C GLU A 284 -23.54 -7.76 3.74
N ILE A 285 -22.85 -7.42 4.83
CA ILE A 285 -21.91 -6.31 4.86
C ILE A 285 -20.79 -6.52 3.86
N MET A 286 -20.15 -7.69 3.84
CA MET A 286 -18.99 -7.94 2.97
C MET A 286 -19.38 -8.08 1.50
N SER A 287 -20.60 -8.51 1.20
CA SER A 287 -21.14 -8.63 -0.16
C SER A 287 -21.75 -7.36 -0.73
N SER A 288 -22.06 -6.39 0.14
CA SER A 288 -22.60 -5.09 -0.25
C SER A 288 -21.61 -4.25 -1.07
N SER A 289 -22.13 -3.52 -2.06
CA SER A 289 -21.40 -2.48 -2.81
C SER A 289 -21.53 -1.08 -2.20
N GLU A 290 -22.20 -0.95 -1.05
CA GLU A 290 -22.38 0.33 -0.39
C GLU A 290 -21.05 0.93 0.11
N TRP A 291 -20.99 2.25 0.12
CA TRP A 291 -19.83 3.00 0.62
C TRP A 291 -19.74 2.95 2.15
N TYR A 292 -20.89 2.99 2.81
CA TYR A 292 -20.98 2.83 4.26
C TYR A 292 -20.88 1.34 4.62
N ILE A 293 -19.97 1.03 5.54
CA ILE A 293 -19.71 -0.31 6.03
C ILE A 293 -19.91 -0.24 7.55
N PRO A 294 -21.05 -0.74 8.07
CA PRO A 294 -21.30 -0.74 9.50
C PRO A 294 -20.33 -1.68 10.21
N CYS A 295 -20.06 -1.39 11.49
CA CYS A 295 -19.27 -2.28 12.30
C CYS A 295 -20.16 -3.43 12.81
N ILE A 296 -19.58 -4.62 12.97
CA ILE A 296 -20.24 -5.75 13.61
C ILE A 296 -19.63 -5.89 15.01
N PRO A 297 -20.38 -5.65 16.09
CA PRO A 297 -19.85 -5.75 17.45
C PRO A 297 -19.54 -7.22 17.81
N ASN A 298 -18.69 -7.41 18.81
CA ASN A 298 -18.34 -8.71 19.40
C ASN A 298 -17.75 -9.73 18.41
N GLN A 299 -17.10 -9.25 17.34
CA GLN A 299 -16.41 -10.10 16.39
C GLN A 299 -14.99 -10.46 16.84
N ASP A 300 -14.41 -11.51 16.25
CA ASP A 300 -13.00 -11.82 16.45
C ASP A 300 -12.10 -10.73 15.82
N PHE A 301 -10.87 -10.61 16.32
CA PHE A 301 -9.88 -9.67 15.79
C PHE A 301 -9.69 -9.79 14.27
N GLN A 302 -9.70 -11.01 13.72
CA GLN A 302 -9.54 -11.21 12.28
C GLN A 302 -10.70 -10.66 11.47
N ALA A 303 -11.92 -10.82 11.96
CA ALA A 303 -13.12 -10.27 11.36
C ALA A 303 -13.07 -8.72 11.35
N TYR A 304 -12.71 -8.09 12.49
CA TYR A 304 -12.48 -6.64 12.54
C TYR A 304 -11.43 -6.18 11.54
N ARG A 305 -10.31 -6.92 11.41
CA ARG A 305 -9.26 -6.62 10.46
C ARG A 305 -9.75 -6.68 9.01
N ILE A 306 -10.55 -7.68 8.65
CA ILE A 306 -11.11 -7.84 7.30
C ILE A 306 -12.11 -6.72 6.98
N ILE A 307 -12.97 -6.36 7.93
CA ILE A 307 -13.89 -5.22 7.78
C ILE A 307 -13.09 -3.94 7.52
N LEU A 308 -12.02 -3.70 8.29
CA LEU A 308 -11.15 -2.54 8.07
C LEU A 308 -10.48 -2.58 6.68
N HIS A 309 -10.02 -3.74 6.21
CA HIS A 309 -9.50 -3.89 4.85
C HIS A 309 -10.53 -3.50 3.79
N LYS A 310 -11.81 -3.88 3.96
CA LYS A 310 -12.89 -3.46 3.06
C LYS A 310 -13.10 -1.94 3.09
N ILE A 311 -13.12 -1.33 4.28
CA ILE A 311 -13.22 0.13 4.42
C ILE A 311 -12.05 0.83 3.71
N VAL A 312 -10.82 0.36 3.94
CA VAL A 312 -9.62 0.87 3.28
C VAL A 312 -9.73 0.75 1.76
N HIS A 313 -10.17 -0.40 1.25
CA HIS A 313 -10.36 -0.60 -0.18
C HIS A 313 -11.34 0.43 -0.75
N ASN A 314 -12.49 0.64 -0.10
CA ASN A 314 -13.44 1.67 -0.51
C ASN A 314 -12.84 3.08 -0.42
N ILE A 315 -11.99 3.37 0.57
CA ILE A 315 -11.27 4.66 0.63
C ILE A 315 -10.34 4.83 -0.56
N LEU A 316 -9.57 3.81 -0.93
CA LEU A 316 -8.70 3.86 -2.11
C LEU A 316 -9.51 4.06 -3.40
N ASN A 317 -10.68 3.44 -3.51
CA ASN A 317 -11.62 3.64 -4.62
C ASN A 317 -12.15 5.08 -4.66
N TYR A 318 -12.55 5.62 -3.50
CA TYR A 318 -12.99 7.01 -3.37
C TYR A 318 -11.89 7.99 -3.76
N VAL A 319 -10.65 7.79 -3.28
CA VAL A 319 -9.51 8.62 -3.64
C VAL A 319 -9.32 8.58 -5.16
N HIS A 320 -9.39 7.39 -5.77
CA HIS A 320 -9.33 7.26 -7.23
C HIS A 320 -10.44 8.03 -7.96
N LEU A 321 -11.69 7.90 -7.53
CA LEU A 321 -12.83 8.58 -8.14
C LEU A 321 -12.76 10.11 -7.99
N GLU A 322 -12.33 10.62 -6.83
CA GLU A 322 -12.13 12.06 -6.64
C GLU A 322 -11.02 12.57 -7.57
N LEU A 323 -9.93 11.82 -7.72
CA LEU A 323 -8.85 12.17 -8.63
C LEU A 323 -9.34 12.31 -10.07
N LEU A 324 -10.25 11.43 -10.51
CA LEU A 324 -10.84 11.46 -11.85
C LEU A 324 -11.96 12.51 -12.01
N ASN A 325 -12.43 13.14 -10.92
CA ASN A 325 -13.62 14.00 -10.91
C ASN A 325 -14.89 13.31 -11.44
N GLU A 326 -14.99 11.99 -11.29
CA GLU A 326 -16.02 11.19 -11.97
C GLU A 326 -17.36 11.11 -11.23
N THR A 327 -17.50 11.72 -10.04
CA THR A 327 -18.74 11.58 -9.25
C THR A 327 -19.25 12.89 -8.65
N GLU A 328 -20.56 13.12 -8.77
CA GLU A 328 -21.26 14.28 -8.20
C GLU A 328 -21.44 14.17 -6.67
N ASN A 329 -21.29 12.95 -6.11
CA ASN A 329 -21.59 12.61 -4.71
C ASN A 329 -20.35 12.41 -3.82
N ILE A 330 -19.20 12.95 -4.21
CA ILE A 330 -17.93 12.89 -3.45
C ILE A 330 -18.09 13.14 -1.95
N ARG A 331 -18.87 14.16 -1.56
CA ARG A 331 -19.05 14.51 -0.14
C ARG A 331 -19.81 13.45 0.64
N TYR A 332 -20.83 12.85 0.02
CA TYR A 332 -21.60 11.77 0.62
C TYR A 332 -20.73 10.53 0.79
N ILE A 333 -19.92 10.19 -0.22
CA ILE A 333 -19.00 9.05 -0.17
C ILE A 333 -17.97 9.25 0.96
N ALA A 334 -17.31 10.41 1.00
CA ALA A 334 -16.34 10.72 2.04
C ALA A 334 -16.95 10.69 3.45
N GLY A 335 -18.18 11.23 3.61
CA GLY A 335 -18.92 11.17 4.86
C GLY A 335 -19.25 9.75 5.30
N SER A 336 -19.72 8.91 4.37
CA SER A 336 -20.06 7.50 4.61
C SER A 336 -18.84 6.68 5.06
N LEU A 337 -17.70 6.87 4.39
CA LEU A 337 -16.45 6.20 4.73
C LEU A 337 -15.89 6.69 6.07
N ASN A 338 -16.01 7.98 6.37
CA ASN A 338 -15.60 8.53 7.66
C ASN A 338 -16.44 7.94 8.80
N SER A 339 -17.77 7.85 8.62
CA SER A 339 -18.66 7.21 9.58
C SER A 339 -18.30 5.73 9.79
N SER A 340 -18.01 5.00 8.70
CA SER A 340 -17.58 3.60 8.77
C SER A 340 -16.30 3.44 9.58
N LEU A 341 -15.29 4.29 9.37
CA LEU A 341 -14.04 4.27 10.14
C LEU A 341 -14.26 4.59 11.62
N LEU A 342 -15.06 5.61 11.92
CA LEU A 342 -15.34 6.02 13.30
C LEU A 342 -16.11 4.94 14.05
N GLU A 343 -17.13 4.37 13.42
CA GLU A 343 -17.93 3.30 14.00
C GLU A 343 -17.10 2.03 14.18
N TRP A 344 -16.29 1.66 13.19
CA TRP A 344 -15.34 0.55 13.31
C TRP A 344 -14.40 0.76 14.49
N TYR A 345 -13.84 1.96 14.63
CA TYR A 345 -12.93 2.27 15.73
C TYR A 345 -13.65 2.20 17.06
N ASN A 346 -14.81 2.86 17.22
CA ASN A 346 -15.54 2.92 18.48
C ASN A 346 -16.07 1.57 18.97
N ASN A 347 -16.28 0.62 18.05
CA ASN A 347 -16.72 -0.74 18.37
C ASN A 347 -15.59 -1.75 18.29
N ALA A 348 -14.34 -1.33 18.05
CA ALA A 348 -13.20 -2.22 18.00
C ALA A 348 -13.02 -2.89 19.37
N ILE A 349 -12.59 -4.15 19.37
CA ILE A 349 -12.29 -4.85 20.62
C ILE A 349 -11.23 -4.11 21.43
N ASP A 350 -11.35 -4.15 22.75
CA ASP A 350 -10.50 -3.43 23.71
C ASP A 350 -9.01 -3.54 23.38
N ILE A 351 -8.54 -4.70 22.94
CA ILE A 351 -7.14 -4.90 22.58
C ILE A 351 -6.62 -3.88 21.54
N ILE A 352 -7.47 -3.43 20.59
CA ILE A 352 -7.15 -2.40 19.60
C ILE A 352 -7.07 -1.01 20.26
N HIS A 353 -7.91 -0.72 21.25
CA HIS A 353 -7.91 0.54 22.01
C HIS A 353 -6.77 0.62 23.04
N TYR A 354 -6.49 -0.47 23.75
CA TYR A 354 -5.63 -0.53 24.91
C TYR A 354 -4.14 -0.73 24.56
N HIS A 355 -3.80 -1.36 23.43
CA HIS A 355 -2.41 -1.68 23.12
C HIS A 355 -1.53 -0.50 22.73
N GLY A 356 -2.09 0.65 22.34
CA GLY A 356 -1.30 1.88 22.25
C GLY A 356 -0.63 2.26 23.57
N ARG A 357 -1.23 1.90 24.73
CA ARG A 357 -0.72 2.26 26.07
C ARG A 357 -0.05 1.10 26.80
N MET A 358 -0.56 -0.13 26.66
CA MET A 358 -0.07 -1.29 27.43
C MET A 358 1.23 -1.87 26.90
N LEU A 359 1.52 -1.75 25.60
CA LEU A 359 2.76 -2.25 24.99
C LEU A 359 4.02 -1.69 25.66
N ILE A 360 3.94 -0.48 26.22
CA ILE A 360 5.06 0.15 26.95
C ILE A 360 5.33 -0.52 28.31
N SER A 361 4.31 -1.09 28.95
CA SER A 361 4.35 -1.36 30.40
C SER A 361 4.43 -2.82 30.79
N GLN A 362 4.23 -3.77 29.85
CA GLN A 362 4.24 -5.20 30.19
C GLN A 362 5.10 -5.99 29.20
N ASN A 363 5.94 -6.88 29.74
CA ASN A 363 6.60 -7.96 29.00
C ASN A 363 5.54 -8.78 28.27
N VAL A 364 5.20 -8.40 27.04
CA VAL A 364 4.16 -9.08 26.29
C VAL A 364 4.64 -10.49 25.99
N LYS A 365 4.02 -11.47 26.66
CA LYS A 365 4.32 -12.90 26.53
C LYS A 365 4.03 -13.44 25.13
N GLU A 366 3.26 -12.70 24.32
CA GLU A 366 2.84 -13.08 22.97
C GLU A 366 3.20 -11.99 21.94
N PRO A 367 4.45 -11.96 21.44
CA PRO A 367 4.89 -11.01 20.41
C PRO A 367 4.01 -11.01 19.15
N GLN A 368 3.34 -12.14 18.89
CA GLN A 368 2.55 -12.40 17.70
C GLN A 368 1.31 -11.49 17.60
N LEU A 369 0.52 -11.49 18.67
CA LEU A 369 -0.72 -10.72 18.77
C LEU A 369 -0.42 -9.22 18.74
N THR A 370 0.67 -8.81 19.41
CA THR A 370 1.20 -7.44 19.35
C THR A 370 1.36 -6.94 17.92
N TRP A 371 2.07 -7.68 17.06
CA TRP A 371 2.31 -7.25 15.68
C TRP A 371 1.03 -7.11 14.87
N MET A 372 0.09 -8.02 15.06
CA MET A 372 -1.20 -7.96 14.38
C MET A 372 -1.96 -6.70 14.77
N VAL A 373 -2.08 -6.43 16.07
CA VAL A 373 -2.80 -5.27 16.59
C VAL A 373 -2.14 -3.98 16.13
N LEU A 374 -0.81 -3.89 16.19
CA LEU A 374 -0.06 -2.74 15.69
C LEU A 374 -0.29 -2.51 14.18
N SER A 375 -0.32 -3.58 13.38
CA SER A 375 -0.58 -3.46 11.94
C SER A 375 -1.99 -2.96 11.62
N VAL A 376 -3.00 -3.40 12.39
CA VAL A 376 -4.39 -2.94 12.27
C VAL A 376 -4.52 -1.48 12.69
N TYR A 377 -3.83 -1.09 13.76
CA TYR A 377 -3.83 0.29 14.22
C TYR A 377 -3.14 1.23 13.21
N ILE A 378 -2.01 0.81 12.63
CA ILE A 378 -1.36 1.55 11.54
C ILE A 378 -2.32 1.67 10.35
N MET A 379 -2.96 0.58 9.95
CA MET A 379 -3.91 0.57 8.83
C MET A 379 -5.07 1.54 9.06
N TYR A 380 -5.67 1.56 10.26
CA TYR A 380 -6.75 2.49 10.61
C TYR A 380 -6.32 3.95 10.47
N ASN A 381 -5.20 4.33 11.09
CA ASN A 381 -4.72 5.71 11.04
C ASN A 381 -4.35 6.13 9.62
N ASN A 382 -3.82 5.21 8.80
CA ASN A 382 -3.57 5.52 7.39
C ASN A 382 -4.84 5.64 6.58
N ALA A 383 -5.86 4.83 6.84
CA ALA A 383 -7.17 4.97 6.20
C ALA A 383 -7.75 6.38 6.45
N ARG A 384 -7.61 6.88 7.68
CA ARG A 384 -8.00 8.26 8.04
C ARG A 384 -7.22 9.31 7.23
N VAL A 385 -5.91 9.15 7.12
CA VAL A 385 -5.06 10.06 6.34
C VAL A 385 -5.47 10.05 4.86
N GLU A 386 -5.56 8.88 4.25
CA GLU A 386 -5.92 8.69 2.83
C GLU A 386 -7.30 9.27 2.50
N LEU A 387 -8.30 9.06 3.37
CA LEU A 387 -9.64 9.61 3.20
C LEU A 387 -9.66 11.15 3.16
N ILE A 388 -8.77 11.78 3.93
CA ILE A 388 -8.76 13.23 4.14
C ILE A 388 -7.87 13.97 3.13
N ILE A 389 -6.80 13.32 2.63
CA ILE A 389 -5.83 13.92 1.71
C ILE A 389 -6.49 14.65 0.52
N PRO A 390 -7.45 14.06 -0.22
CA PRO A 390 -8.05 14.75 -1.36
C PRO A 390 -8.69 16.10 -1.00
N SER A 391 -9.33 16.18 0.17
CA SER A 391 -9.95 17.40 0.68
C SER A 391 -8.90 18.45 1.08
N ILE A 392 -7.83 18.02 1.74
CA ILE A 392 -6.66 18.86 2.08
C ILE A 392 -6.08 19.48 0.80
N MET A 393 -5.78 18.64 -0.19
CA MET A 393 -5.16 19.06 -1.44
C MET A 393 -6.05 20.03 -2.23
N LYS A 394 -7.34 19.75 -2.33
CA LYS A 394 -8.33 20.63 -2.96
C LYS A 394 -8.40 22.01 -2.29
N ASN A 395 -8.28 22.07 -0.97
CA ASN A 395 -8.29 23.34 -0.24
C ASN A 395 -6.97 24.10 -0.40
N ILE A 396 -5.82 23.42 -0.41
CA ILE A 396 -4.52 24.02 -0.72
C ILE A 396 -4.53 24.65 -2.12
N ILE A 397 -5.04 23.91 -3.12
CA ILE A 397 -5.17 24.38 -4.51
C ILE A 397 -6.06 25.64 -4.60
N LYS A 398 -7.07 25.74 -3.73
CA LYS A 398 -7.95 26.92 -3.64
C LYS A 398 -7.35 28.08 -2.83
N GLY A 399 -6.12 27.93 -2.32
CA GLY A 399 -5.47 28.92 -1.45
C GLY A 399 -6.18 29.10 -0.11
N LYS A 400 -6.98 28.11 0.34
CA LYS A 400 -7.64 28.16 1.64
C LYS A 400 -6.66 27.77 2.74
N LYS A 401 -6.74 28.46 3.88
CA LYS A 401 -6.06 28.05 5.11
C LYS A 401 -6.68 26.76 5.62
N ILE A 402 -5.91 25.67 5.62
CA ILE A 402 -6.36 24.35 6.08
C ILE A 402 -5.92 24.04 7.51
N GLU A 403 -5.01 24.82 8.08
CA GLU A 403 -4.47 24.66 9.44
C GLU A 403 -5.54 24.56 10.54
N ASN A 404 -6.67 25.25 10.35
CA ASN A 404 -7.79 25.24 11.29
C ASN A 404 -8.90 24.24 10.93
N SER A 405 -8.75 23.50 9.83
CA SER A 405 -9.71 22.46 9.43
C SER A 405 -9.66 21.32 10.44
N LEU A 406 -10.84 20.89 10.92
CA LEU A 406 -10.98 19.71 11.77
C LEU A 406 -10.34 18.47 11.11
N TYR A 407 -10.63 18.26 9.82
CA TYR A 407 -10.07 17.14 9.05
C TYR A 407 -8.54 17.15 9.00
N PHE A 408 -7.93 18.33 8.86
CA PHE A 408 -6.47 18.44 8.82
C PHE A 408 -5.85 18.03 10.16
N LYS A 409 -6.44 18.48 11.27
CA LYS A 409 -5.99 18.11 12.63
C LYS A 409 -6.12 16.61 12.88
N GLU A 410 -7.20 15.99 12.41
CA GLU A 410 -7.40 14.54 12.52
C GLU A 410 -6.38 13.73 11.70
N ALA A 411 -6.09 14.16 10.47
CA ALA A 411 -5.08 13.52 9.63
C ALA A 411 -3.68 13.65 10.26
N LEU A 412 -3.34 14.83 10.79
CA LEU A 412 -2.09 15.05 11.50
C LEU A 412 -2.00 14.18 12.75
N GLN A 413 -3.06 14.11 13.57
CA GLN A 413 -3.12 13.24 14.74
C GLN A 413 -2.93 11.76 14.36
N SER A 414 -3.51 11.33 13.24
CA SER A 414 -3.33 9.96 12.72
C SER A 414 -1.88 9.69 12.28
N CYS A 415 -1.21 10.66 11.64
CA CYS A 415 0.22 10.58 11.34
C CYS A 415 1.07 10.46 12.61
N MET A 416 0.77 11.28 13.63
CA MET A 416 1.49 11.23 14.92
C MET A 416 1.29 9.88 15.62
N ALA A 417 0.08 9.34 15.59
CA ALA A 417 -0.22 8.02 16.12
C ALA A 417 0.58 6.91 15.42
N ASN A 418 0.75 7.00 14.09
CA ASN A 418 1.59 6.06 13.34
C ASN A 418 3.07 6.16 13.71
N ILE A 419 3.61 7.39 13.82
CA ILE A 419 5.00 7.59 14.24
C ILE A 419 5.24 6.97 15.62
N TYR A 420 4.34 7.23 16.56
CA TYR A 420 4.42 6.67 17.91
C TYR A 420 4.44 5.14 17.89
N VAL A 421 3.57 4.51 17.10
CA VAL A 421 3.55 3.06 16.95
C VAL A 421 4.86 2.54 16.35
N LEU A 422 5.44 3.23 15.38
CA LEU A 422 6.74 2.84 14.82
C LEU A 422 7.87 2.91 15.84
N GLU A 423 7.83 3.85 16.76
CA GLU A 423 8.80 3.90 17.86
C GLU A 423 8.66 2.70 18.79
N LEU A 424 7.43 2.30 19.10
CA LEU A 424 7.18 1.08 19.86
C LEU A 424 7.70 -0.15 19.10
N ILE A 425 7.46 -0.21 17.80
CA ILE A 425 8.00 -1.27 16.94
C ILE A 425 9.53 -1.30 17.01
N LYS A 426 10.20 -0.14 16.99
CA LYS A 426 11.66 -0.01 17.07
C LYS A 426 12.22 -0.59 18.37
N THR A 427 11.52 -0.45 19.50
CA THR A 427 12.02 -0.97 20.78
C THR A 427 12.06 -2.50 20.81
N TYR A 428 11.12 -3.17 20.13
CA TYR A 428 11.04 -4.65 20.09
C TYR A 428 11.67 -5.28 18.83
N ASN A 429 11.81 -4.51 17.75
CA ASN A 429 12.35 -4.94 16.46
C ASN A 429 13.23 -3.83 15.88
N GLN A 430 14.43 -3.70 16.45
CA GLN A 430 15.36 -2.60 16.16
C GLN A 430 15.75 -2.50 14.68
N GLN A 431 15.76 -3.63 13.97
CA GLN A 431 16.14 -3.70 12.55
C GLN A 431 14.93 -3.61 11.61
N PHE A 432 13.71 -3.54 12.16
CA PHE A 432 12.46 -3.53 11.42
C PHE A 432 12.36 -4.62 10.33
N GLU A 433 13.06 -5.76 10.48
CA GLU A 433 13.16 -6.78 9.41
C GLU A 433 11.81 -7.43 9.05
N HIS A 434 10.73 -7.05 9.74
CA HIS A 434 9.40 -7.64 9.64
C HIS A 434 8.32 -6.65 9.19
N LEU A 435 8.62 -5.37 8.88
CA LEU A 435 7.57 -4.47 8.39
C LEU A 435 7.11 -4.89 6.99
N HIS A 436 5.84 -5.25 6.87
CA HIS A 436 5.22 -5.62 5.61
C HIS A 436 5.29 -4.48 4.58
N ALA A 437 5.38 -4.81 3.29
CA ALA A 437 5.47 -3.81 2.21
C ALA A 437 4.28 -2.83 2.22
N TYR A 438 3.10 -3.32 2.62
CA TYR A 438 1.92 -2.48 2.81
C TYR A 438 2.12 -1.45 3.93
N ILE A 439 2.70 -1.84 5.08
CA ILE A 439 3.01 -0.89 6.16
C ILE A 439 3.98 0.18 5.64
N ILE A 440 4.99 -0.21 4.87
CA ILE A 440 5.92 0.74 4.26
C ILE A 440 5.19 1.75 3.35
N TYR A 441 4.28 1.27 2.49
CA TYR A 441 3.43 2.13 1.67
C TYR A 441 2.64 3.13 2.53
N LEU A 442 2.01 2.63 3.59
CA LEU A 442 1.22 3.45 4.50
C LEU A 442 2.07 4.55 5.17
N LEU A 443 3.27 4.20 5.64
CA LEU A 443 4.20 5.17 6.22
C LEU A 443 4.66 6.23 5.22
N PHE A 444 4.80 5.86 3.95
CA PHE A 444 5.12 6.82 2.90
C PHE A 444 4.03 7.89 2.75
N VAL A 445 2.74 7.50 2.83
CA VAL A 445 1.61 8.44 2.77
C VAL A 445 1.64 9.44 3.93
N CYS A 446 1.92 8.95 5.15
CA CYS A 446 2.07 9.82 6.33
C CYS A 446 3.20 10.84 6.15
N ALA A 447 4.37 10.38 5.69
CA ALA A 447 5.52 11.26 5.47
C ALA A 447 5.25 12.31 4.40
N PHE A 448 4.56 11.92 3.32
CA PHE A 448 4.16 12.83 2.26
C PHE A 448 3.28 13.95 2.82
N LEU A 449 2.25 13.63 3.62
CA LEU A 449 1.42 14.63 4.25
C LEU A 449 2.22 15.55 5.18
N LEU A 450 3.05 15.01 6.07
CA LEU A 450 3.87 15.80 6.99
C LEU A 450 4.80 16.77 6.24
N GLN A 451 5.39 16.30 5.14
CA GLN A 451 6.27 17.13 4.31
C GLN A 451 5.51 18.24 3.59
N CYS A 452 4.30 17.97 3.07
CA CYS A 452 3.41 19.02 2.58
C CYS A 452 3.13 20.06 3.66
N CYS A 453 2.93 19.64 4.92
CA CYS A 453 2.69 20.56 6.03
C CYS A 453 3.90 21.45 6.34
N ILE A 454 5.12 20.93 6.22
CA ILE A 454 6.36 21.69 6.45
C ILE A 454 6.59 22.74 5.37
N LYS A 455 6.33 22.39 4.11
CA LYS A 455 6.57 23.26 2.96
C LYS A 455 5.51 24.34 2.80
N LEU A 456 4.32 24.14 3.37
CA LEU A 456 3.27 25.14 3.44
C LEU A 456 3.44 26.03 4.68
N PRO A 457 2.82 27.22 4.75
CA PRO A 457 2.89 28.13 5.90
C PRO A 457 2.17 27.60 7.17
N MET A 458 2.13 26.27 7.33
CA MET A 458 1.55 25.54 8.44
C MET A 458 2.62 24.86 9.29
N SER A 459 3.90 25.07 8.97
CA SER A 459 5.00 24.42 9.67
C SER A 459 5.06 24.87 11.13
N THR A 460 4.63 23.99 12.03
CA THR A 460 4.90 24.10 13.46
C THR A 460 6.19 23.35 13.80
N LEU A 461 6.76 23.66 14.97
CA LEU A 461 7.90 22.89 15.50
C LEU A 461 7.55 21.41 15.66
N GLU A 462 6.34 21.12 16.12
CA GLU A 462 5.81 19.76 16.30
C GLU A 462 5.79 18.97 14.99
N ILE A 463 5.28 19.57 13.89
CA ILE A 463 5.24 18.91 12.57
C ILE A 463 6.66 18.65 12.05
N LYS A 464 7.58 19.60 12.26
CA LYS A 464 9.00 19.43 11.88
C LYS A 464 9.64 18.27 12.64
N GLN A 465 9.43 18.19 13.95
CA GLN A 465 9.94 17.12 14.80
C GLN A 465 9.33 15.77 14.40
N ALA A 466 8.03 15.73 14.15
CA ALA A 466 7.32 14.53 13.69
C ALA A 466 7.89 14.00 12.37
N TYR A 467 8.08 14.88 11.39
CA TYR A 467 8.66 14.51 10.10
C TYR A 467 10.11 14.01 10.25
N GLN A 468 10.95 14.73 11.00
CA GLN A 468 12.33 14.31 11.25
C GLN A 468 12.40 12.92 11.88
N LYS A 469 11.55 12.67 12.88
CA LYS A 469 11.41 11.38 13.53
C LYS A 469 10.93 10.30 12.57
N HIS A 470 9.95 10.60 11.73
CA HIS A 470 9.45 9.68 10.71
C HIS A 470 10.56 9.31 9.71
N VAL A 471 11.32 10.29 9.23
CA VAL A 471 12.46 10.07 8.34
C VAL A 471 13.55 9.24 9.02
N GLU A 472 13.88 9.52 10.28
CA GLU A 472 14.82 8.72 11.06
C GLU A 472 14.36 7.25 11.13
N LEU A 473 13.09 7.01 11.47
CA LEU A 473 12.51 5.67 11.55
C LEU A 473 12.55 4.94 10.21
N LEU A 474 12.27 5.64 9.11
CA LEU A 474 12.37 5.07 7.76
C LEU A 474 13.82 4.81 7.34
N SER A 475 14.79 5.63 7.78
CA SER A 475 16.20 5.45 7.45
C SER A 475 16.81 4.18 8.07
N LEU A 476 16.28 3.73 9.21
CA LEU A 476 16.71 2.50 9.89
C LEU A 476 16.44 1.23 9.08
N HIS A 477 15.51 1.29 8.12
CA HIS A 477 15.27 0.19 7.19
C HIS A 477 16.35 0.04 6.10
N GLY A 478 17.44 0.81 6.17
CA GLY A 478 18.61 0.65 5.30
C GLY A 478 18.29 0.86 3.82
N LYS A 479 19.04 0.17 2.94
CA LYS A 479 18.96 0.27 1.46
C LYS A 479 17.54 0.19 0.88
N VAL A 480 16.58 -0.39 1.61
CA VAL A 480 15.13 -0.44 1.30
C VAL A 480 14.46 0.94 1.31
N PHE A 481 15.12 1.98 1.82
CA PHE A 481 14.67 3.36 1.69
C PHE A 481 15.65 4.21 0.90
N GLN A 482 16.75 3.72 0.33
CA GLN A 482 17.64 4.59 -0.47
C GLN A 482 16.89 5.30 -1.60
N ARG A 483 15.89 4.66 -2.24
CA ARG A 483 15.02 5.33 -3.22
C ARG A 483 14.04 6.30 -2.56
N THR A 484 13.40 5.92 -1.46
CA THR A 484 12.49 6.79 -0.72
C THR A 484 13.21 7.99 -0.12
N GLU A 485 14.44 7.82 0.35
CA GLU A 485 15.40 8.82 0.82
C GLU A 485 15.87 9.68 -0.36
N LEU A 486 16.11 9.11 -1.55
CA LEU A 486 16.30 9.89 -2.77
C LEU A 486 15.08 10.77 -3.06
N TYR A 487 13.88 10.23 -2.89
CA TYR A 487 12.63 11.00 -3.04
C TYR A 487 12.46 12.02 -1.95
N TYR A 488 12.79 11.72 -0.70
CA TYR A 488 12.75 12.68 0.39
C TYR A 488 13.80 13.78 0.18
N LYS A 489 15.01 13.45 -0.27
CA LYS A 489 16.06 14.41 -0.64
C LYS A 489 15.62 15.28 -1.80
N LEU A 490 15.06 14.69 -2.87
CA LEU A 490 14.39 15.44 -3.93
C LEU A 490 13.35 16.39 -3.33
N ILE A 491 12.39 15.88 -2.57
CA ILE A 491 11.30 16.67 -1.97
C ILE A 491 11.82 17.74 -0.98
N LEU A 492 12.97 17.52 -0.33
CA LEU A 492 13.58 18.45 0.63
C LEU A 492 14.31 19.60 -0.07
N GLU A 493 15.02 19.33 -1.17
CA GLU A 493 15.87 20.29 -1.87
C GLU A 493 15.13 21.25 -2.80
N LEU A 494 13.83 21.03 -3.01
CA LEU A 494 13.05 21.84 -3.93
C LEU A 494 12.43 23.07 -3.25
N GLU A 495 12.53 24.22 -3.90
CA GLU A 495 11.75 25.43 -3.58
C GLU A 495 10.23 25.18 -3.75
N GLU A 496 9.33 26.02 -3.19
CA GLU A 496 7.86 25.83 -3.25
C GLU A 496 7.32 25.53 -4.67
N MET A 497 7.91 26.15 -5.70
CA MET A 497 7.59 25.94 -7.11
C MET A 497 8.18 24.65 -7.69
N GLU A 498 9.29 24.18 -7.14
CA GLU A 498 10.04 23.02 -7.57
C GLU A 498 9.55 21.73 -6.87
N LEU A 499 9.04 21.83 -5.63
CA LEU A 499 8.41 20.74 -4.89
C LEU A 499 7.27 20.13 -5.73
N TYR A 500 6.51 21.04 -6.32
CA TYR A 500 5.46 20.75 -7.25
C TYR A 500 5.97 20.15 -8.58
N GLN A 501 7.16 20.55 -9.08
CA GLN A 501 7.80 19.98 -10.28
C GLN A 501 8.52 18.64 -10.06
N ALA A 502 8.97 18.31 -8.85
CA ALA A 502 9.49 16.97 -8.58
C ALA A 502 8.42 15.98 -8.13
N VAL A 503 7.35 16.44 -7.45
CA VAL A 503 6.15 15.61 -7.33
C VAL A 503 5.72 15.20 -8.75
N LEU A 504 5.81 16.12 -9.72
CA LEU A 504 5.63 15.92 -11.17
C LEU A 504 6.59 14.90 -11.80
N ALA A 505 7.90 15.05 -11.61
CA ALA A 505 8.87 14.12 -12.18
C ALA A 505 8.89 12.74 -11.51
N TYR A 506 8.48 12.65 -10.24
CA TYR A 506 8.41 11.40 -9.49
C TYR A 506 7.21 10.55 -9.91
N GLY A 507 6.03 11.14 -10.11
CA GLY A 507 4.91 10.39 -10.67
C GLY A 507 5.22 9.85 -12.06
N GLU A 508 5.77 10.68 -12.97
CA GLU A 508 6.20 10.23 -14.30
C GLU A 508 7.27 9.12 -14.25
N PHE A 509 8.20 9.18 -13.29
CA PHE A 509 9.23 8.16 -13.06
C PHE A 509 8.62 6.81 -12.60
N ARG A 510 7.63 6.83 -11.70
CA ARG A 510 6.94 5.62 -11.23
C ARG A 510 6.04 5.00 -12.31
N ALA A 511 5.49 5.82 -13.20
CA ALA A 511 4.72 5.34 -14.34
C ALA A 511 5.57 4.41 -15.21
N ASN A 512 6.76 4.88 -15.57
CA ASN A 512 7.60 4.30 -16.63
C ASN A 512 8.54 3.20 -16.14
N GLY A 513 8.90 3.17 -14.85
CA GLY A 513 9.90 2.25 -14.33
C GLY A 513 11.28 2.44 -14.98
N PHE A 514 12.34 1.96 -14.34
CA PHE A 514 13.64 1.86 -15.01
C PHE A 514 13.55 0.77 -16.09
N SER A 515 13.35 1.18 -17.34
CA SER A 515 13.90 0.44 -18.47
C SER A 515 15.28 1.04 -18.75
N PRO A 516 16.35 0.23 -18.86
CA PRO A 516 17.66 0.70 -19.34
C PRO A 516 17.60 1.39 -20.71
N LEU A 517 16.46 1.31 -21.42
CA LEU A 517 16.23 1.84 -22.75
C LEU A 517 15.37 3.11 -22.80
N SER A 518 14.76 3.55 -21.70
CA SER A 518 14.08 4.85 -21.68
C SER A 518 15.09 5.96 -21.38
N LYS A 519 15.39 6.80 -22.38
CA LYS A 519 16.23 7.99 -22.17
C LYS A 519 15.58 8.86 -21.09
N PRO A 520 16.31 9.21 -20.00
CA PRO A 520 15.80 10.16 -19.02
C PRO A 520 15.36 11.45 -19.73
N THR A 521 14.23 12.02 -19.34
CA THR A 521 13.80 13.30 -19.93
C THR A 521 14.86 14.38 -19.63
N ALA A 522 14.92 15.43 -20.43
CA ALA A 522 15.86 16.54 -20.19
C ALA A 522 15.72 17.11 -18.76
N PHE A 523 14.52 17.09 -18.19
CA PHE A 523 14.25 17.47 -16.80
C PHE A 523 14.88 16.51 -15.79
N HIS A 524 14.78 15.19 -16.01
CA HIS A 524 15.42 14.19 -15.13
C HIS A 524 16.95 14.29 -15.16
N VAL A 525 17.54 14.52 -16.33
CA VAL A 525 19.00 14.72 -16.47
C VAL A 525 19.43 16.02 -15.78
N GLU A 526 18.68 17.11 -15.94
CA GLU A 526 18.96 18.39 -15.28
C GLU A 526 18.86 18.27 -13.75
N MET A 527 17.86 17.54 -13.24
CA MET A 527 17.68 17.30 -11.81
C MET A 527 18.78 16.42 -11.21
N LEU A 528 19.13 15.31 -11.87
CA LEU A 528 20.21 14.41 -11.39
C LEU A 528 21.57 15.11 -11.40
N ASN A 529 21.83 15.93 -12.43
CA ASN A 529 23.04 16.76 -12.51
C ASN A 529 23.09 17.84 -11.43
N LYS A 530 21.95 18.46 -11.06
CA LYS A 530 21.88 19.45 -9.97
C LYS A 530 22.13 18.83 -8.59
N LEU A 531 21.82 17.55 -8.41
CA LEU A 531 22.01 16.81 -7.16
C LEU A 531 23.40 16.17 -7.03
N GLU A 532 24.30 16.33 -8.02
CA GLU A 532 25.60 15.65 -8.11
C GLU A 532 25.52 14.11 -8.01
N ILE A 533 24.37 13.52 -8.33
CA ILE A 533 24.18 12.07 -8.33
C ILE A 533 24.62 11.54 -9.70
N LYS A 534 25.79 10.89 -9.74
CA LYS A 534 26.38 10.29 -10.96
C LYS A 534 25.55 9.13 -11.53
#